data_AF-A0A923QDX7-F1
#
_entry.id   AF-A0A923QDX7-F1
#
_cell.length_a   1.000
_cell.length_b   1.000
_cell.length_c   1.000
_cell.angle_alpha   90.00
_cell.angle_beta   90.00
_cell.angle_gamma   90.00
#
_symmetry.space_group_name_H-M   'P 1'
#
loop_
_entity.id
_entity.type
_entity.pdbx_description
1 polymer ?
#
loop_
_entity_poly.entity_id
_entity_poly.type
_entity_poly.pdbx_seq_one_letter_code
_entity_poly.pdbx_strand_id
1 'polypeptide(L)'
;LTAWYDVKLRLDAETRPALATSVADLRAQLDRLVHPGFVTATGRRRLAELPRYLQAMGVRLDKLPGDPARDRLSTVEVGQVQSELADLRRRLPPSPELDELGWMVEELRISLFAQPMKTRYPVSAKRIYKAMDALLL
;
A
#
# COMPACT_ATOMS: atom_id res chain seq x y z
N LEU A 1 6.64 16.51 -1.33
CA LEU A 1 7.39 16.10 -2.54
C LEU A 1 8.73 15.45 -2.19
N THR A 2 9.44 15.87 -1.13
CA THR A 2 10.72 15.28 -0.69
C THR A 2 10.64 13.77 -0.43
N ALA A 3 9.64 13.29 0.30
CA ALA A 3 9.50 11.85 0.62
C ALA A 3 9.29 10.97 -0.63
N TRP A 4 8.58 11.48 -1.65
CA TRP A 4 8.42 10.76 -2.92
C TRP A 4 9.77 10.63 -3.65
N TYR A 5 10.52 11.73 -3.72
CA TYR A 5 11.82 11.73 -4.40
C TYR A 5 12.83 10.81 -3.72
N ASP A 6 12.87 10.82 -2.37
CA ASP A 6 13.71 9.91 -1.58
C ASP A 6 13.37 8.45 -1.86
N VAL A 7 12.10 8.06 -1.72
CA VAL A 7 11.64 6.69 -1.99
C VAL A 7 11.99 6.27 -3.42
N LYS A 8 11.73 7.14 -4.41
CA LYS A 8 12.04 6.85 -5.81
C LYS A 8 13.53 6.61 -6.02
N LEU A 9 14.39 7.50 -5.53
CA LEU A 9 15.84 7.38 -5.68
C LEU A 9 16.37 6.10 -5.06
N ARG A 10 15.87 5.76 -3.85
CA ARG A 10 16.26 4.55 -3.13
C ARG A 10 15.81 3.27 -3.85
N LEU A 11 14.61 3.26 -4.43
CA LEU A 11 14.14 2.13 -5.24
C LEU A 11 14.98 1.97 -6.51
N ASP A 12 15.38 3.06 -7.14
CA ASP A 12 16.21 3.07 -8.35
C ASP A 12 17.65 2.59 -8.07
N ALA A 13 18.17 2.84 -6.87
CA ALA A 13 19.49 2.37 -6.44
C ALA A 13 19.51 0.91 -5.93
N GLU A 14 18.36 0.32 -5.60
CA GLU A 14 18.30 -1.04 -5.06
C GLU A 14 18.36 -2.10 -6.17
N THR A 15 19.50 -2.78 -6.29
CA THR A 15 19.79 -3.76 -7.34
C THR A 15 19.92 -5.19 -6.85
N ARG A 16 19.79 -5.45 -5.55
CA ARG A 16 19.99 -6.80 -4.98
C ARG A 16 18.90 -7.76 -5.45
N PRO A 17 19.22 -8.88 -6.14
CA PRO A 17 18.21 -9.80 -6.66
C PRO A 17 17.32 -10.42 -5.57
N ALA A 18 17.87 -10.66 -4.38
CA ALA A 18 17.13 -11.20 -3.25
C ALA A 18 15.97 -10.30 -2.76
N LEU A 19 15.99 -9.01 -3.12
CA LEU A 19 15.00 -8.01 -2.74
C LEU A 19 14.06 -7.64 -3.91
N ALA A 20 14.28 -8.21 -5.11
CA ALA A 20 13.60 -7.78 -6.33
C ALA A 20 12.06 -7.83 -6.22
N THR A 21 11.50 -8.86 -5.59
CA THR A 21 10.05 -8.98 -5.39
C THR A 21 9.50 -7.84 -4.51
N SER A 22 10.17 -7.52 -3.41
CA SER A 22 9.77 -6.44 -2.49
C SER A 22 9.92 -5.06 -3.14
N VAL A 23 10.99 -4.86 -3.91
CA VAL A 23 11.21 -3.63 -4.69
C VAL A 23 10.15 -3.45 -5.76
N ALA A 24 9.78 -4.52 -6.47
CA ALA A 24 8.72 -4.48 -7.48
C ALA A 24 7.36 -4.11 -6.85
N ASP A 25 7.01 -4.67 -5.69
CA ASP A 25 5.79 -4.29 -4.96
C ASP A 25 5.82 -2.83 -4.48
N LEU A 26 6.95 -2.35 -3.94
CA LEU A 26 7.12 -0.94 -3.56
C LEU A 26 6.99 0.01 -4.74
N ARG A 27 7.53 -0.34 -5.91
CA ARG A 27 7.34 0.43 -7.15
C ARG A 27 5.88 0.49 -7.56
N ALA A 28 5.21 -0.66 -7.58
CA ALA A 28 3.77 -0.72 -7.88
C ALA A 28 2.94 0.10 -6.88
N GLN A 29 3.33 0.12 -5.60
CA GLN A 29 2.70 1.01 -4.61
C GLN A 29 2.95 2.49 -4.90
N LEU A 30 4.18 2.87 -5.23
CA LEU A 30 4.54 4.25 -5.56
C LEU A 30 3.70 4.77 -6.74
N ASP A 31 3.62 3.96 -7.80
CA ASP A 31 2.91 4.32 -9.03
C ASP A 31 1.39 4.42 -8.81
N ARG A 32 0.82 3.64 -7.90
CA ARG A 32 -0.59 3.78 -7.51
C ARG A 32 -0.85 5.05 -6.70
N LEU A 33 0.06 5.41 -5.80
CA LEU A 33 -0.09 6.56 -4.91
C LEU A 33 0.21 7.89 -5.62
N VAL A 34 1.13 7.88 -6.58
CA VAL A 34 1.60 9.08 -7.29
C VAL A 34 1.66 8.80 -8.80
N HIS A 35 0.55 9.05 -9.48
CA HIS A 35 0.42 8.99 -10.94
C HIS A 35 -0.06 10.33 -11.52
N PRO A 36 0.07 10.61 -12.83
CA PRO A 36 -0.60 11.76 -13.44
C PRO A 36 -2.10 11.81 -13.08
N GLY A 37 -2.57 12.95 -12.57
CA GLY A 37 -3.96 13.10 -12.10
C GLY A 37 -4.27 12.59 -10.69
N PHE A 38 -3.27 12.18 -9.90
CA PHE A 38 -3.52 11.65 -8.53
C PHE A 38 -4.19 12.68 -7.61
N VAL A 39 -3.93 13.97 -7.79
CA VAL A 39 -4.50 15.04 -6.95
C VAL A 39 -6.03 15.07 -7.04
N THR A 40 -6.58 14.96 -8.25
CA THR A 40 -8.02 14.96 -8.49
C THR A 40 -8.65 13.63 -8.08
N ALA A 41 -8.00 12.51 -8.41
CA ALA A 41 -8.50 11.17 -8.09
C ALA A 41 -8.52 10.85 -6.58
N THR A 42 -7.49 11.31 -5.85
CA THR A 42 -7.33 11.03 -4.42
C THR A 42 -8.32 11.80 -3.55
N GLY A 43 -8.68 13.03 -3.97
CA GLY A 43 -9.48 13.95 -3.17
C GLY A 43 -8.74 14.53 -1.95
N ARG A 44 -9.24 15.66 -1.43
CA ARG A 44 -8.54 16.47 -0.41
C ARG A 44 -8.16 15.69 0.86
N ARG A 45 -9.08 14.89 1.40
CA ARG A 45 -8.86 14.14 2.67
C ARG A 45 -7.68 13.17 2.56
N ARG A 46 -7.54 12.50 1.43
CA ARG A 46 -6.52 11.46 1.24
C ARG A 46 -5.21 12.02 0.74
N LEU A 47 -5.24 13.17 0.07
CA LEU A 47 -4.04 13.88 -0.35
C LEU A 47 -3.19 14.31 0.86
N ALA A 48 -3.83 14.69 1.97
CA ALA A 48 -3.15 15.00 3.23
C ALA A 48 -2.45 13.78 3.87
N GLU A 49 -2.92 12.57 3.58
CA GLU A 49 -2.35 11.32 4.11
C GLU A 49 -1.19 10.78 3.27
N LEU A 50 -1.09 11.21 2.01
CA LEU A 50 -0.08 10.71 1.07
C LEU A 50 1.37 10.79 1.61
N PRO A 51 1.81 11.89 2.26
CA PRO A 51 3.14 11.94 2.87
C PRO A 51 3.39 10.82 3.89
N ARG A 52 2.37 10.43 4.66
CA ARG A 52 2.47 9.36 5.66
C ARG A 52 2.67 7.99 5.00
N TYR A 53 1.97 7.71 3.90
CA TYR A 53 2.18 6.45 3.16
C TYR A 53 3.57 6.40 2.53
N LEU A 54 4.06 7.51 1.96
CA LEU A 54 5.41 7.59 1.42
C LEU A 54 6.49 7.41 2.50
N GLN A 55 6.28 7.99 3.69
CA GLN A 55 7.17 7.77 4.83
C GLN A 55 7.19 6.29 5.26
N ALA A 56 6.04 5.62 5.27
CA ALA A 56 5.97 4.18 5.57
C ALA A 56 6.77 3.34 4.58
N MET A 57 6.76 3.70 3.29
CA MET A 57 7.58 3.06 2.26
C MET A 57 9.07 3.22 2.54
N GLY A 58 9.50 4.42 2.98
CA GLY A 58 10.88 4.65 3.43
C GLY A 58 11.27 3.75 4.61
N VAL A 59 10.40 3.64 5.62
CA VAL A 59 10.62 2.75 6.78
C VAL A 59 10.73 1.28 6.34
N ARG A 60 9.89 0.84 5.39
CA ARG A 60 9.98 -0.51 4.84
C ARG A 60 11.34 -0.73 4.16
N LEU A 61 11.77 0.22 3.33
CA LEU A 61 13.07 0.16 2.66
C LEU A 61 14.25 0.11 3.64
N ASP A 62 14.18 0.82 4.77
CA ASP A 62 15.22 0.77 5.81
C ASP A 62 15.34 -0.63 6.44
N LYS A 63 14.21 -1.30 6.65
CA LYS A 63 14.14 -2.60 7.31
C LYS A 63 14.34 -3.79 6.39
N LEU A 64 14.02 -3.62 5.11
CA LEU A 64 14.00 -4.70 4.12
C LEU A 64 15.29 -5.54 4.09
N PRO A 65 16.51 -4.96 4.20
CA PRO A 65 17.74 -5.77 4.22
C PRO A 65 17.89 -6.67 5.46
N GLY A 66 17.28 -6.29 6.59
CA GLY A 66 17.42 -7.00 7.85
C GLY A 66 16.58 -8.27 7.94
N ASP A 67 15.38 -8.28 7.34
CA ASP A 67 14.52 -9.47 7.29
C ASP A 67 13.71 -9.56 5.97
N PRO A 68 14.37 -9.92 4.85
CA PRO A 68 13.72 -10.05 3.55
C PRO A 68 12.65 -11.15 3.52
N ALA A 69 12.80 -12.19 4.34
CA ALA A 69 11.86 -13.32 4.35
C ALA A 69 10.51 -12.89 4.93
N ARG A 70 10.52 -12.17 6.06
CA ARG A 70 9.31 -11.60 6.64
C ARG A 70 8.64 -10.60 5.72
N ASP A 71 9.41 -9.72 5.08
CA ASP A 71 8.87 -8.76 4.11
C ASP A 71 8.15 -9.46 2.95
N ARG A 72 8.73 -10.55 2.42
CA ARG A 72 8.08 -11.34 1.36
C ARG A 72 6.76 -11.96 1.83
N LEU A 73 6.68 -12.49 3.05
CA LEU A 73 5.42 -13.03 3.59
C LEU A 73 4.33 -11.95 3.67
N SER A 74 4.67 -10.77 4.19
CA SER A 74 3.75 -9.63 4.22
C SER A 74 3.39 -9.10 2.82
N THR A 75 4.31 -9.18 1.86
CA THR A 75 4.04 -8.83 0.45
C THR A 75 3.01 -9.77 -0.17
N VAL A 76 3.12 -11.07 0.10
CA VAL A 76 2.14 -12.07 -0.36
C VAL A 76 0.76 -11.79 0.24
N GLU A 77 0.68 -11.52 1.54
CA GLU A 77 -0.58 -11.18 2.21
C GLU A 77 -1.25 -9.95 1.58
N VAL A 78 -0.49 -8.88 1.34
CA VAL A 78 -1.01 -7.68 0.67
C VAL A 78 -1.43 -7.98 -0.77
N GLY A 79 -0.65 -8.78 -1.50
CA GLY A 79 -0.96 -9.17 -2.87
C GLY A 79 -2.29 -9.92 -2.98
N GLN A 80 -2.59 -10.82 -2.05
CA GLN A 80 -3.87 -11.52 -1.98
C GLN A 80 -5.03 -10.53 -1.78
N VAL A 81 -4.93 -9.63 -0.80
CA VAL A 81 -5.96 -8.61 -0.55
C VAL A 81 -6.17 -7.71 -1.77
N GLN A 82 -5.10 -7.34 -2.47
CA GLN A 82 -5.18 -6.51 -3.68
C GLN A 82 -5.84 -7.25 -4.85
N SER A 83 -5.59 -8.55 -4.99
CA SER A 83 -6.24 -9.37 -6.01
C SER A 83 -7.75 -9.44 -5.79
N GLU A 84 -8.18 -9.74 -4.56
CA GLU A 84 -9.61 -9.78 -4.21
C GLU A 84 -10.29 -8.42 -4.42
N LEU A 85 -9.61 -7.32 -4.07
CA LEU A 85 -10.14 -5.98 -4.31
C LEU A 85 -10.28 -5.68 -5.81
N ALA A 86 -9.31 -6.10 -6.62
CA ALA A 86 -9.37 -5.93 -8.06
C ALA A 86 -10.53 -6.73 -8.69
N ASP A 87 -10.81 -7.92 -8.16
CA ASP A 87 -11.93 -8.76 -8.59
C ASP A 87 -13.27 -8.14 -8.21
N LEU A 88 -13.37 -7.63 -6.98
CA LEU A 88 -14.55 -6.90 -6.51
C LEU A 88 -14.84 -5.65 -7.36
N ARG A 89 -13.80 -4.88 -7.72
CA ARG A 89 -13.91 -3.70 -8.59
C ARG A 89 -14.40 -4.01 -10.00
N ARG A 90 -14.22 -5.22 -10.50
CA ARG A 90 -14.78 -5.65 -11.80
C ARG A 90 -16.26 -6.02 -11.69
N ARG A 91 -16.73 -6.36 -10.49
CA ARG A 91 -18.10 -6.86 -10.24
C ARG A 91 -19.06 -5.78 -9.78
N LEU A 92 -18.55 -4.72 -9.13
CA LEU A 92 -19.35 -3.66 -8.54
C LEU A 92 -19.14 -2.33 -9.26
N PRO A 93 -20.17 -1.46 -9.34
CA PRO A 93 -19.99 -0.09 -9.82
C PRO A 93 -19.07 0.69 -8.86
N PRO A 94 -18.36 1.73 -9.35
CA PRO A 94 -17.57 2.61 -8.48
C PRO A 94 -18.41 3.22 -7.37
N SER A 95 -17.92 3.17 -6.13
CA SER A 95 -18.55 3.81 -4.96
C SER A 95 -17.50 4.30 -3.96
N PRO A 96 -17.85 5.28 -3.10
CA PRO A 96 -16.94 5.74 -2.04
C PRO A 96 -16.47 4.62 -1.10
N GLU A 97 -17.31 3.63 -0.82
CA GLU A 97 -16.98 2.48 0.03
C GLU A 97 -15.99 1.55 -0.66
N LEU A 98 -16.15 1.32 -1.97
CA LEU A 98 -15.21 0.53 -2.77
C LEU A 98 -13.85 1.23 -2.90
N ASP A 99 -13.83 2.56 -2.97
CA ASP A 99 -12.60 3.35 -2.93
C ASP A 99 -11.91 3.30 -1.56
N GLU A 100 -12.70 3.30 -0.48
CA GLU A 100 -12.21 3.20 0.89
C GLU A 100 -11.44 1.90 1.14
N LEU A 101 -11.84 0.78 0.52
CA LEU A 101 -11.10 -0.48 0.58
C LEU A 101 -9.65 -0.34 0.08
N GLY A 102 -9.41 0.47 -0.95
CA GLY A 102 -8.06 0.77 -1.44
C GLY A 102 -7.20 1.46 -0.38
N TRP A 103 -7.81 2.37 0.40
CA TRP A 103 -7.12 3.03 1.51
C TRP A 103 -6.89 2.12 2.70
N MET A 104 -7.79 1.16 2.95
CA MET A 104 -7.53 0.14 3.96
C MET A 104 -6.30 -0.72 3.63
N VAL A 105 -6.02 -0.97 2.34
CA VAL A 105 -4.79 -1.66 1.93
C VAL A 105 -3.54 -0.84 2.28
N GLU A 106 -3.56 0.49 2.11
CA GLU A 106 -2.43 1.34 2.49
C GLU A 106 -2.21 1.36 4.02
N GLU A 107 -3.28 1.32 4.82
CA GLU A 107 -3.17 1.13 6.28
C GLU A 107 -2.62 -0.27 6.65
N LEU A 108 -3.04 -1.32 5.92
CA LEU A 108 -2.49 -2.68 6.11
C LEU A 108 -0.98 -2.68 5.85
N ARG A 109 -0.52 -2.01 4.79
CA ARG A 109 0.91 -1.86 4.48
C ARG A 109 1.67 -1.19 5.62
N ILE A 110 1.13 -0.13 6.22
CA ILE A 110 1.74 0.49 7.41
C ILE A 110 1.84 -0.51 8.56
N SER A 111 0.76 -1.23 8.84
CA SER A 111 0.71 -2.20 9.95
C SER A 111 1.75 -3.32 9.81
N LEU A 112 1.97 -3.80 8.58
CA LEU A 112 2.88 -4.92 8.30
C LEU A 112 4.34 -4.48 8.22
N PHE A 113 4.62 -3.35 7.56
CA PHE A 113 5.99 -2.99 7.18
C PHE A 113 6.61 -1.88 8.05
N ALA A 114 5.81 -0.97 8.59
CA ALA A 114 6.30 0.32 9.10
C ALA A 114 6.17 0.50 10.63
N GLN A 115 6.06 -0.57 11.42
CA GLN A 115 5.99 -0.47 12.88
C GLN A 115 7.21 0.29 13.46
N PRO A 116 7.06 1.16 14.48
CA PRO A 116 5.86 1.41 15.29
C PRO A 116 4.93 2.50 14.73
N MET A 117 5.04 2.86 13.44
CA MET A 117 4.18 3.88 12.84
C MET A 117 2.71 3.48 12.99
N LYS A 118 1.88 4.40 13.50
CA LYS A 118 0.47 4.13 13.78
C LYS A 118 -0.36 4.15 12.50
N THR A 119 -1.31 3.23 12.42
CA THR A 119 -2.39 3.25 11.43
C THR A 119 -3.49 4.21 11.88
N ARG A 120 -4.29 4.71 10.93
CA ARG A 120 -5.42 5.60 11.24
C ARG A 120 -6.52 4.91 12.03
N TYR A 121 -6.68 3.61 11.81
CA TYR A 121 -7.58 2.73 12.54
C TYR A 121 -6.99 1.33 12.61
N PRO A 122 -7.43 0.50 13.57
CA PRO A 122 -7.02 -0.89 13.64
C PRO A 122 -7.39 -1.66 12.35
N VAL A 123 -6.43 -2.24 11.65
CA VAL A 123 -6.61 -2.90 10.33
C VAL A 123 -5.92 -4.27 10.29
N SER A 124 -6.44 -5.18 9.47
CA SER A 124 -5.84 -6.47 9.12
C SER A 124 -6.46 -6.99 7.82
N ALA A 125 -5.85 -7.96 7.14
CA ALA A 125 -6.43 -8.59 5.96
C ALA A 125 -7.86 -9.10 6.22
N LYS A 126 -8.08 -9.79 7.35
CA LYS A 126 -9.41 -10.27 7.79
C LYS A 126 -10.45 -9.15 7.88
N ARG A 127 -10.06 -7.95 8.34
CA ARG A 127 -10.98 -6.81 8.44
C ARG A 127 -11.30 -6.22 7.08
N ILE A 128 -10.35 -6.23 6.15
CA ILE A 128 -10.58 -5.80 4.77
C ILE A 128 -11.53 -6.77 4.07
N TYR A 129 -11.31 -8.09 4.18
CA TYR A 129 -12.22 -9.09 3.62
C TYR A 129 -13.65 -8.93 4.14
N LYS A 130 -13.81 -8.72 5.46
CA LYS A 130 -15.14 -8.43 6.03
C LYS A 130 -15.78 -7.17 5.43
N ALA A 131 -14.99 -6.14 5.15
CA ALA A 131 -15.49 -4.91 4.54
C ALA A 131 -15.84 -5.13 3.04
N MET A 132 -15.12 -6.00 2.34
CA MET A 132 -15.46 -6.43 0.98
C MET A 132 -16.79 -7.21 0.96
N ASP A 133 -16.95 -8.18 1.86
CA ASP A 133 -18.18 -8.99 1.97
C ASP A 133 -19.42 -8.12 2.19
N ALA A 134 -19.28 -7.04 2.98
CA ALA A 134 -20.36 -6.10 3.24
C ALA A 134 -20.84 -5.32 2.01
N LEU A 135 -20.06 -5.26 0.92
CA LEU A 135 -20.47 -4.64 -0.35
C LEU A 135 -21.17 -5.62 -1.30
N LEU A 136 -21.20 -6.90 -0.96
CA LEU A 136 -21.86 -7.95 -1.74
C LEU A 136 -23.25 -8.33 -1.20
N LEU A 137 -23.65 -7.73 -0.06
CA LEU A 137 -24.96 -7.90 0.58
C LEU A 137 -25.93 -6.81 0.11
#